data_AF-A0A4R1KNL1-F1
#
_entry.id   AF-A0A4R1KNL1-F1
#
_cell.length_a   1.000
_cell.length_b   1.000
_cell.length_c   1.000
_cell.angle_alpha   90.00
_cell.angle_beta   90.00
_cell.angle_gamma   90.00
#
_symmetry.space_group_name_H-M   'P 1'
#
loop_
_entity.id
_entity.type
_entity.pdbx_description
1 polymer ?
#
loop_
_entity_poly.entity_id
_entity_poly.type
_entity_poly.pdbx_seq_one_letter_code
_entity_poly.pdbx_strand_id
1 'polypeptide(L)'
;MEMGILKNLFGKKTEAGEKTTDKVSEYFIDINPSSDSLSRAFKDFYQNHFINTYGLSRNEVDTYFFEAMSEYEKEIAKRLIRQNLKLRQSHLFKAAGVLKDKQALPILYDQLNANTNISWLLVIGQAIWRINADDIYPKLLRQLKEHSSDTMREAHFDQIVDLKNKESIEMLFSYLNDKSKLVQSMAISKLNFLSAGEHEQKQRYDKEYFMTKKTDEKFKNDLLENLRKIK
;
A
#
# COMPACT_ATOMS: atom_id res chain seq x y z
N MET A 1 -41.69 -1.53 -17.35
CA MET A 1 -41.21 -2.89 -17.05
C MET A 1 -39.92 -2.74 -16.26
N GLU A 2 -40.02 -2.19 -15.06
CA GLU A 2 -40.30 -2.84 -13.76
C GLU A 2 -39.07 -3.41 -13.06
N MET A 3 -39.08 -3.18 -11.75
CA MET A 3 -38.00 -3.28 -10.78
C MET A 3 -37.67 -4.72 -10.36
N GLY A 4 -36.49 -4.86 -9.76
CA GLY A 4 -36.16 -5.88 -8.74
C GLY A 4 -34.66 -5.86 -8.49
N ILE A 5 -34.07 -5.01 -7.63
CA ILE A 5 -34.21 -4.92 -6.16
C ILE A 5 -34.17 -6.29 -5.45
N LEU A 6 -33.03 -6.55 -4.80
CA LEU A 6 -32.82 -7.30 -3.55
C LEU A 6 -33.43 -8.71 -3.46
N LYS A 7 -32.56 -9.72 -3.43
CA LYS A 7 -32.65 -10.90 -2.53
C LYS A 7 -31.42 -11.78 -2.66
N ASN A 8 -30.59 -11.76 -1.62
CA ASN A 8 -30.06 -12.95 -0.92
C ASN A 8 -29.04 -12.49 0.14
N LEU A 9 -29.51 -11.62 1.02
CA LEU A 9 -28.94 -11.39 2.34
C LEU A 9 -29.83 -12.19 3.29
N PHE A 10 -29.23 -13.20 3.93
CA PHE A 10 -29.76 -14.03 5.02
C PHE A 10 -30.54 -15.30 4.64
N GLY A 11 -29.84 -16.43 4.78
CA GLY A 11 -30.42 -17.78 4.81
C GLY A 11 -29.46 -18.80 5.44
N LYS A 12 -29.61 -18.98 6.76
CA LYS A 12 -29.14 -20.07 7.64
C LYS A 12 -27.67 -20.16 8.08
N LYS A 13 -27.55 -20.38 9.40
CA LYS A 13 -26.37 -20.56 10.23
C LYS A 13 -26.09 -22.06 10.40
N THR A 14 -24.81 -22.34 10.69
CA THR A 14 -24.21 -23.53 11.33
C THR A 14 -24.18 -24.83 10.54
N GLU A 15 -23.03 -25.08 9.90
CA GLU A 15 -22.32 -26.36 10.05
C GLU A 15 -20.88 -26.04 10.46
N ALA A 16 -20.36 -26.82 11.41
CA ALA A 16 -19.01 -26.70 11.92
C ALA A 16 -18.03 -27.09 10.80
N GLY A 17 -17.46 -26.09 10.14
CA GLY A 17 -16.43 -26.30 9.13
C GLY A 17 -15.21 -26.93 9.77
N GLU A 18 -14.87 -28.12 9.28
CA GLU A 18 -13.57 -28.75 9.47
C GLU A 18 -12.46 -27.71 9.38
N LYS A 19 -11.48 -27.79 10.28
CA LYS A 19 -10.22 -27.07 10.13
C LYS A 19 -9.58 -27.54 8.83
N THR A 20 -9.91 -26.89 7.72
CA THR A 20 -9.10 -26.92 6.53
C THR A 20 -7.77 -26.31 6.95
N THR A 21 -6.78 -27.15 7.22
CA THR A 21 -5.39 -26.71 7.20
C THR A 21 -5.16 -26.16 5.81
N ASP A 22 -5.21 -24.82 5.70
CA ASP A 22 -4.89 -24.11 4.48
C ASP A 22 -3.60 -24.70 3.94
N LYS A 23 -3.65 -25.26 2.73
CA LYS A 23 -2.45 -25.62 1.98
C LYS A 23 -1.62 -24.34 1.91
N VAL A 24 -0.56 -24.26 2.70
CA VAL A 24 0.48 -23.25 2.53
C VAL A 24 0.98 -23.46 1.12
N SER A 25 0.54 -22.64 0.19
CA SER A 25 0.97 -22.69 -1.19
C SER A 25 2.46 -22.36 -1.18
N GLU A 26 3.28 -23.38 -1.33
CA GLU A 26 4.73 -23.24 -1.34
C GLU A 26 5.17 -22.30 -2.47
N TYR A 27 6.15 -21.47 -2.18
CA TYR A 27 6.75 -20.61 -3.20
C TYR A 27 7.48 -21.45 -4.24
N PHE A 28 7.31 -21.09 -5.51
CA PHE A 28 8.13 -21.60 -6.59
C PHE A 28 9.48 -20.88 -6.60
N ILE A 29 10.56 -21.60 -6.25
CA ILE A 29 11.94 -21.09 -6.20
C ILE A 29 12.82 -21.92 -7.15
N ASP A 30 13.35 -21.29 -8.20
CA ASP A 30 14.14 -21.93 -9.25
C ASP A 30 15.64 -21.59 -9.21
N ILE A 31 16.13 -21.16 -8.05
CA ILE A 31 17.53 -20.81 -7.82
C ILE A 31 18.07 -21.47 -6.54
N ASN A 32 19.39 -21.55 -6.40
CA ASN A 32 20.03 -21.81 -5.12
C ASN A 32 20.26 -20.47 -4.37
N PRO A 33 19.44 -20.12 -3.35
CA PRO A 33 19.57 -18.86 -2.62
C PRO A 33 20.87 -18.77 -1.79
N SER A 34 21.51 -19.91 -1.53
CA SER A 34 22.78 -20.00 -0.80
C SER A 34 24.01 -19.84 -1.68
N SER A 35 23.85 -19.59 -2.99
CA SER A 35 24.98 -19.41 -3.90
C SER A 35 25.92 -18.28 -3.42
N ASP A 36 27.22 -18.52 -3.51
CA ASP A 36 28.26 -17.51 -3.20
C ASP A 36 28.27 -16.37 -4.23
N SER A 37 27.66 -16.59 -5.41
CA SER A 37 27.50 -15.57 -6.44
C SER A 37 26.44 -14.51 -6.10
N LEU A 38 25.63 -14.72 -5.05
CA LEU A 38 24.56 -13.81 -4.63
C LEU A 38 25.02 -12.96 -3.45
N SER A 39 24.78 -11.66 -3.56
CA SER A 39 25.12 -10.66 -2.55
C SER A 39 24.34 -10.86 -1.26
N ARG A 40 24.82 -10.20 -0.19
CA ARG A 40 24.09 -10.11 1.07
C ARG A 40 22.71 -9.48 0.89
N ALA A 41 22.60 -8.45 0.06
CA ALA A 41 21.34 -7.77 -0.23
C ALA A 41 20.32 -8.74 -0.85
N PHE A 42 20.72 -9.54 -1.84
CA PHE A 42 19.82 -10.54 -2.41
C PHE A 42 19.40 -11.61 -1.39
N LYS A 43 20.34 -12.05 -0.53
CA LYS A 43 20.04 -13.02 0.54
C LYS A 43 19.05 -12.45 1.56
N ASP A 44 19.18 -11.18 1.93
CA ASP A 44 18.23 -10.49 2.80
C ASP A 44 16.86 -10.32 2.10
N PHE A 45 16.83 -9.97 0.81
CA PHE A 45 15.60 -9.96 0.01
C PHE A 45 14.89 -11.33 0.08
N TYR A 46 15.63 -12.41 -0.20
CA TYR A 46 15.10 -13.76 -0.23
C TYR A 46 14.58 -14.20 1.15
N GLN A 47 15.37 -13.97 2.20
CA GLN A 47 14.99 -14.26 3.57
C GLN A 47 13.67 -13.59 3.95
N ASN A 48 13.50 -12.31 3.60
CA ASN A 48 12.33 -11.54 3.99
C ASN A 48 11.10 -11.81 3.11
N HIS A 49 11.24 -12.27 1.86
CA HIS A 49 10.10 -12.52 0.96
C HIS A 49 9.68 -13.98 0.88
N PHE A 50 10.59 -14.93 1.12
CA PHE A 50 10.32 -16.35 0.86
C PHE A 50 10.55 -17.27 2.06
N ILE A 51 11.22 -16.80 3.12
CA ILE A 51 11.43 -17.58 4.35
C ILE A 51 10.62 -17.00 5.53
N ASN A 52 10.84 -15.73 5.87
CA ASN A 52 10.18 -15.07 6.99
C ASN A 52 9.56 -13.74 6.54
N THR A 53 8.30 -13.79 6.11
CA THR A 53 7.55 -12.64 5.60
C THR A 53 6.95 -11.76 6.69
N TYR A 54 7.11 -12.14 7.96
CA TYR A 54 6.44 -11.49 9.08
C TYR A 54 6.87 -10.04 9.24
N GLY A 55 8.18 -9.77 9.14
CA GLY A 55 8.72 -8.42 9.24
C GLY A 55 8.21 -7.50 8.11
N LEU A 56 8.05 -8.02 6.88
CA LEU A 56 7.44 -7.26 5.78
C LEU A 56 5.95 -6.96 6.03
N SER A 57 5.22 -7.91 6.63
CA SER A 57 3.80 -7.71 6.94
C SER A 57 3.56 -6.61 7.97
N ARG A 58 4.54 -6.37 8.85
CA ARG A 58 4.50 -5.37 9.91
C ARG A 58 5.21 -4.06 9.57
N ASN A 59 5.79 -3.96 8.37
CA ASN A 59 6.68 -2.86 7.98
C ASN A 59 7.88 -2.68 8.95
N GLU A 60 8.38 -3.77 9.54
CA GLU A 60 9.52 -3.77 10.47
C GLU A 60 10.87 -4.06 9.78
N VAL A 61 10.83 -4.35 8.48
CA VAL A 61 12.02 -4.71 7.69
C VAL A 61 12.50 -3.50 6.91
N ASP A 62 13.77 -3.18 7.08
CA ASP A 62 14.47 -2.26 6.20
C ASP A 62 14.55 -2.86 4.79
N THR A 63 14.05 -2.10 3.82
CA THR A 63 13.96 -2.53 2.41
C THR A 63 15.17 -2.08 1.58
N TYR A 64 16.27 -1.67 2.22
CA TYR A 64 17.54 -1.27 1.59
C TYR A 64 18.02 -2.26 0.52
N PHE A 65 17.73 -3.56 0.69
CA PHE A 65 18.17 -4.59 -0.22
C PHE A 65 17.66 -4.38 -1.66
N PHE A 66 16.50 -3.73 -1.86
CA PHE A 66 16.03 -3.43 -3.21
C PHE A 66 16.95 -2.46 -3.95
N GLU A 67 17.57 -1.52 -3.24
CA GLU A 67 18.51 -0.56 -3.81
C GLU A 67 19.92 -1.15 -3.92
N ALA A 68 20.32 -1.96 -2.94
CA ALA A 68 21.66 -2.54 -2.85
C ALA A 68 21.92 -3.75 -3.76
N MET A 69 20.88 -4.39 -4.29
CA MET A 69 21.03 -5.47 -5.29
C MET A 69 21.60 -4.93 -6.60
N SER A 70 22.45 -5.73 -7.26
CA SER A 70 22.87 -5.48 -8.65
C SER A 70 21.67 -5.60 -9.61
N GLU A 71 21.78 -5.05 -10.82
CA GLU A 71 20.72 -5.18 -11.83
C GLU A 71 20.44 -6.65 -12.19
N TYR A 72 21.48 -7.48 -12.24
CA TYR A 72 21.31 -8.93 -12.43
C TYR A 72 20.47 -9.57 -11.34
N GLU A 73 20.75 -9.26 -10.07
CA GLU A 73 19.98 -9.76 -8.92
C GLU A 73 18.56 -9.21 -8.88
N LYS A 74 18.36 -7.96 -9.28
CA LYS A 74 17.02 -7.38 -9.44
C LYS A 74 16.22 -8.14 -10.49
N GLU A 75 16.81 -8.56 -11.60
CA GLU A 75 16.10 -9.39 -12.59
C GLU A 75 15.73 -10.77 -12.05
N ILE A 76 16.59 -11.39 -11.22
CA ILE A 76 16.24 -12.62 -10.51
C ILE A 76 15.08 -12.36 -9.53
N ALA A 77 15.17 -11.31 -8.71
CA ALA A 77 14.14 -10.95 -7.75
C ALA A 77 12.79 -10.71 -8.43
N LYS A 78 12.77 -9.94 -9.52
CA LYS A 78 11.60 -9.71 -10.36
C LYS A 78 11.00 -11.04 -10.85
N ARG A 79 11.82 -11.93 -11.41
CA ARG A 79 11.37 -13.26 -11.86
C ARG A 79 10.73 -14.07 -10.74
N LEU A 80 11.39 -14.18 -9.58
CA LEU A 80 10.87 -14.91 -8.42
C LEU A 80 9.55 -14.35 -7.91
N ILE A 81 9.43 -13.01 -7.83
CA ILE A 81 8.17 -12.37 -7.45
C ILE A 81 7.07 -12.72 -8.48
N ARG A 82 7.32 -12.54 -9.79
CA ARG A 82 6.32 -12.84 -10.83
C ARG A 82 5.81 -14.26 -10.80
N GLN A 83 6.70 -15.24 -10.63
CA GLN A 83 6.34 -16.66 -10.55
C GLN A 83 5.37 -16.94 -9.40
N ASN A 84 5.44 -16.13 -8.33
CA ASN A 84 4.67 -16.32 -7.10
C ASN A 84 3.49 -15.34 -6.94
N LEU A 85 3.33 -14.33 -7.81
CA LEU A 85 2.27 -13.31 -7.69
C LEU A 85 0.83 -13.89 -7.62
N LYS A 86 0.61 -15.08 -8.19
CA LYS A 86 -0.68 -15.78 -8.14
C LYS A 86 -1.08 -16.28 -6.76
N LEU A 87 -0.13 -16.36 -5.81
CA LEU A 87 -0.38 -16.74 -4.42
C LEU A 87 -1.14 -15.67 -3.61
N ARG A 88 -1.39 -14.49 -4.21
CA ARG A 88 -2.18 -13.40 -3.61
C ARG A 88 -1.65 -12.94 -2.25
N GLN A 89 -0.34 -12.88 -2.10
CA GLN A 89 0.28 -12.39 -0.88
C GLN A 89 0.66 -10.90 -1.03
N SER A 90 0.26 -10.07 -0.07
CA SER A 90 0.38 -8.61 -0.16
C SER A 90 1.82 -8.12 -0.34
N HIS A 91 2.79 -8.80 0.29
CA HIS A 91 4.20 -8.45 0.15
C HIS A 91 4.75 -8.71 -1.26
N LEU A 92 4.21 -9.69 -2.01
CA LEU A 92 4.62 -9.94 -3.39
C LEU A 92 4.15 -8.82 -4.32
N PHE A 93 2.92 -8.33 -4.13
CA PHE A 93 2.41 -7.16 -4.87
C PHE A 93 3.26 -5.92 -4.56
N LYS A 94 3.54 -5.66 -3.28
CA LYS A 94 4.42 -4.56 -2.87
C LYS A 94 5.80 -4.67 -3.54
N ALA A 95 6.42 -5.85 -3.52
CA ALA A 95 7.73 -6.09 -4.11
C ALA A 95 7.73 -5.85 -5.63
N ALA A 96 6.72 -6.31 -6.36
CA ALA A 96 6.58 -6.04 -7.79
C ALA A 96 6.55 -4.53 -8.09
N GLY A 97 5.82 -3.77 -7.26
CA GLY A 97 5.76 -2.31 -7.34
C GLY A 97 7.10 -1.63 -7.04
N VAL A 98 7.82 -2.08 -6.00
CA VAL A 98 9.13 -1.51 -5.62
C VAL A 98 10.19 -1.81 -6.67
N LEU A 99 10.22 -3.03 -7.20
CA LEU A 99 11.12 -3.45 -8.27
C LEU A 99 10.81 -2.83 -9.64
N LYS A 100 9.71 -2.07 -9.77
CA LYS A 100 9.24 -1.46 -11.03
C LYS A 100 9.10 -2.48 -12.17
N ASP A 101 8.63 -3.68 -11.84
CA ASP A 101 8.59 -4.79 -12.79
C ASP A 101 7.41 -4.67 -13.78
N LYS A 102 7.68 -4.10 -14.95
CA LYS A 102 6.67 -3.98 -16.01
C LYS A 102 6.10 -5.33 -16.49
N GLN A 103 6.86 -6.42 -16.38
CA GLN A 103 6.38 -7.75 -16.77
C GLN A 103 5.36 -8.32 -15.77
N ALA A 104 5.25 -7.74 -14.57
CA ALA A 104 4.23 -8.13 -13.60
C ALA A 104 2.84 -7.54 -13.91
N LEU A 105 2.74 -6.49 -14.73
CA LEU A 105 1.48 -5.76 -14.97
C LEU A 105 0.32 -6.66 -15.41
N PRO A 106 0.45 -7.58 -16.38
CA PRO A 106 -0.67 -8.44 -16.79
C PRO A 106 -1.21 -9.25 -15.60
N ILE A 107 -0.32 -9.82 -14.78
CA ILE A 107 -0.71 -10.61 -13.60
C ILE A 107 -1.39 -9.71 -12.56
N LEU A 108 -0.88 -8.49 -12.35
CA LEU A 108 -1.48 -7.54 -11.40
C LEU A 108 -2.88 -7.10 -11.84
N TYR A 109 -3.10 -6.80 -13.12
CA TYR A 109 -4.43 -6.47 -13.63
C TYR A 109 -5.39 -7.65 -13.54
N ASP A 110 -4.92 -8.88 -13.83
CA ASP A 110 -5.74 -10.09 -13.64
C ASP A 110 -6.18 -10.25 -12.17
N GLN A 111 -5.25 -10.04 -11.22
CA GLN A 111 -5.57 -10.10 -9.79
C GLN A 111 -6.50 -8.96 -9.35
N LEU A 112 -6.33 -7.76 -9.90
CA LEU A 112 -7.21 -6.61 -9.63
C LEU A 112 -8.64 -6.90 -10.09
N ASN A 113 -8.81 -7.36 -11.34
CA ASN A 113 -10.11 -7.63 -11.95
C ASN A 113 -10.85 -8.81 -11.31
N ALA A 114 -10.11 -9.76 -10.73
CA ALA A 114 -10.67 -10.92 -10.04
C ALA A 114 -11.02 -10.66 -8.56
N ASN A 115 -10.89 -9.42 -8.05
CA ASN A 115 -11.06 -9.09 -6.65
C ASN A 115 -12.08 -7.94 -6.45
N THR A 116 -12.81 -7.98 -5.33
CA THR A 116 -13.79 -6.95 -4.96
C THR A 116 -13.50 -6.32 -3.60
N ASN A 117 -12.54 -6.86 -2.84
CA ASN A 117 -12.19 -6.37 -1.53
C ASN A 117 -11.26 -5.15 -1.65
N ILE A 118 -11.69 -4.00 -1.12
CA ILE A 118 -10.97 -2.73 -1.26
C ILE A 118 -9.55 -2.75 -0.67
N SER A 119 -9.28 -3.48 0.43
CA SER A 119 -7.92 -3.60 0.97
C SER A 119 -6.99 -4.29 -0.03
N TRP A 120 -7.46 -5.36 -0.67
CA TRP A 120 -6.69 -6.04 -1.70
C TRP A 120 -6.51 -5.18 -2.94
N LEU A 121 -7.57 -4.50 -3.38
CA LEU A 121 -7.52 -3.60 -4.53
C LEU A 121 -6.53 -2.46 -4.30
N LEU A 122 -6.48 -1.87 -3.10
CA LEU A 122 -5.52 -0.83 -2.74
C LEU A 122 -4.07 -1.30 -2.86
N VAL A 123 -3.76 -2.50 -2.35
CA VAL A 123 -2.40 -3.05 -2.43
C VAL A 123 -1.99 -3.34 -3.87
N ILE A 124 -2.87 -3.95 -4.66
CA ILE A 124 -2.60 -4.26 -6.07
C ILE A 124 -2.50 -2.97 -6.90
N GLY A 125 -3.44 -2.04 -6.70
CA GLY A 125 -3.45 -0.75 -7.36
C GLY A 125 -2.20 0.07 -7.06
N GLN A 126 -1.73 0.08 -5.80
CA GLN A 126 -0.47 0.72 -5.41
C GLN A 126 0.72 0.15 -6.18
N ALA A 127 0.78 -1.19 -6.33
CA ALA A 127 1.84 -1.84 -7.09
C ALA A 127 1.82 -1.43 -8.57
N ILE A 128 0.63 -1.45 -9.21
CA ILE A 128 0.43 -1.00 -10.59
C ILE A 128 0.88 0.45 -10.74
N TRP A 129 0.36 1.35 -9.90
CA TRP A 129 0.71 2.77 -9.91
C TRP A 129 2.22 3.00 -9.76
N ARG A 130 2.90 2.25 -8.88
CA ARG A 130 4.36 2.35 -8.77
C ARG A 130 5.06 1.95 -10.08
N ILE A 131 4.54 1.01 -10.85
CA ILE A 131 5.16 0.53 -12.09
C ILE A 131 4.93 1.47 -13.27
N ASN A 132 3.71 2.01 -13.44
CA ASN A 132 3.32 2.76 -14.64
C ASN A 132 2.47 4.02 -14.39
N ALA A 133 2.30 4.44 -13.14
CA ALA A 133 1.49 5.60 -12.75
C ALA A 133 0.02 5.54 -13.21
N ASP A 134 -0.56 4.34 -13.32
CA ASP A 134 -1.98 4.15 -13.65
C ASP A 134 -2.92 4.89 -12.68
N ASP A 135 -4.00 5.44 -13.21
CA ASP A 135 -4.97 6.27 -12.48
C ASP A 135 -5.94 5.46 -11.59
N ILE A 136 -5.92 4.12 -11.69
CA ILE A 136 -6.69 3.21 -10.84
C ILE A 136 -6.41 3.46 -9.36
N TYR A 137 -5.15 3.66 -8.97
CA TYR A 137 -4.80 3.80 -7.56
C TYR A 137 -5.36 5.09 -6.93
N PRO A 138 -5.20 6.29 -7.53
CA PRO A 138 -5.92 7.48 -7.10
C PRO A 138 -7.45 7.28 -7.00
N LYS A 139 -8.06 6.55 -7.95
CA LYS A 139 -9.51 6.24 -7.89
C LYS A 139 -9.85 5.40 -6.66
N LEU A 140 -9.06 4.38 -6.34
CA LEU A 140 -9.23 3.54 -5.16
C LEU A 140 -9.05 4.32 -3.86
N LEU A 141 -8.09 5.25 -3.80
CA LEU A 141 -7.89 6.12 -2.63
C LEU A 141 -9.09 7.05 -2.40
N ARG A 142 -9.70 7.58 -3.48
CA ARG A 142 -10.95 8.35 -3.37
C ARG A 142 -12.12 7.49 -2.87
N GLN A 143 -12.20 6.22 -3.28
CA GLN A 143 -13.20 5.29 -2.75
C GLN A 143 -12.95 4.96 -1.27
N LEU A 144 -11.70 4.76 -0.87
CA LEU A 144 -11.33 4.57 0.54
C LEU A 144 -11.79 5.73 1.41
N LYS A 145 -11.58 6.98 0.97
CA LYS A 145 -12.00 8.17 1.70
C LYS A 145 -13.51 8.18 2.02
N GLU A 146 -14.34 7.73 1.08
CA GLU A 146 -15.80 7.68 1.23
C GLU A 146 -16.29 6.35 1.84
N HIS A 147 -15.38 5.42 2.13
CA HIS A 147 -15.71 4.12 2.69
C HIS A 147 -16.36 4.27 4.07
N SER A 148 -17.35 3.45 4.41
CA SER A 148 -18.12 3.60 5.65
C SER A 148 -17.32 3.24 6.91
N SER A 149 -16.51 2.17 6.85
CA SER A 149 -15.66 1.74 7.98
C SER A 149 -14.52 2.72 8.24
N ASP A 150 -14.46 3.23 9.47
CA ASP A 150 -13.36 4.00 10.03
C ASP A 150 -12.07 3.18 10.09
N THR A 151 -12.12 1.93 10.58
CA THR A 151 -10.96 1.02 10.65
C THR A 151 -10.28 0.86 9.28
N MET A 152 -11.05 0.82 8.20
CA MET A 152 -10.51 0.76 6.84
C MET A 152 -9.76 2.04 6.46
N ARG A 153 -10.36 3.21 6.73
CA ARG A 153 -9.71 4.51 6.48
C ARG A 153 -8.46 4.69 7.31
N GLU A 154 -8.45 4.19 8.55
CA GLU A 154 -7.31 4.22 9.46
C GLU A 154 -6.18 3.29 8.99
N ALA A 155 -6.48 2.02 8.72
CA ALA A 155 -5.50 1.02 8.31
C ALA A 155 -4.78 1.37 6.99
N HIS A 156 -5.44 2.13 6.13
CA HIS A 156 -4.91 2.56 4.85
C HIS A 156 -4.60 4.06 4.79
N PHE A 157 -4.59 4.76 5.93
CA PHE A 157 -4.40 6.21 5.97
C PHE A 157 -3.10 6.65 5.29
N ASP A 158 -1.97 6.01 5.61
CA ASP A 158 -0.67 6.39 5.04
C ASP A 158 -0.58 6.18 3.52
N GLN A 159 -1.51 5.45 2.91
CA GLN A 159 -1.52 5.27 1.46
C GLN A 159 -1.88 6.53 0.68
N ILE A 160 -2.60 7.49 1.29
CA ILE A 160 -2.97 8.72 0.57
C ILE A 160 -1.75 9.57 0.21
N VAL A 161 -0.65 9.42 0.96
CA VAL A 161 0.58 10.18 0.73
C VAL A 161 1.54 9.50 -0.25
N ASP A 162 1.26 8.26 -0.66
CA ASP A 162 2.06 7.56 -1.67
C ASP A 162 2.13 8.32 -2.99
N LEU A 163 1.06 9.03 -3.39
CA LEU A 163 1.00 9.72 -4.68
C LEU A 163 2.02 10.86 -4.81
N LYS A 164 2.55 11.38 -3.70
CA LYS A 164 3.54 12.49 -3.62
C LYS A 164 3.19 13.68 -4.55
N ASN A 165 1.90 13.99 -4.66
CA ASN A 165 1.36 15.03 -5.54
C ASN A 165 0.31 15.90 -4.82
N LYS A 166 -0.27 16.89 -5.52
CA LYS A 166 -1.27 17.79 -4.93
C LYS A 166 -2.48 17.05 -4.37
N GLU A 167 -2.89 15.94 -4.99
CA GLU A 167 -4.02 15.15 -4.53
C GLU A 167 -3.79 14.56 -3.13
N SER A 168 -2.57 14.10 -2.81
CA SER A 168 -2.22 13.68 -1.44
C SER A 168 -2.47 14.78 -0.42
N ILE A 169 -2.09 16.02 -0.73
CA ILE A 169 -2.29 17.17 0.16
C ILE A 169 -3.79 17.48 0.29
N GLU A 170 -4.55 17.50 -0.79
CA GLU A 170 -6.00 17.72 -0.73
C GLU A 170 -6.73 16.62 0.08
N MET A 171 -6.31 15.36 -0.06
CA MET A 171 -6.86 14.25 0.74
C MET A 171 -6.56 14.45 2.24
N LEU A 172 -5.34 14.86 2.61
CA LEU A 172 -5.00 15.17 4.01
C LEU A 172 -5.90 16.28 4.59
N PHE A 173 -6.09 17.38 3.87
CA PHE A 173 -7.01 18.45 4.29
C PHE A 173 -8.46 17.97 4.39
N SER A 174 -8.87 17.04 3.53
CA SER A 174 -10.22 16.48 3.60
C SER A 174 -10.43 15.64 4.86
N TYR A 175 -9.43 14.87 5.30
CA TYR A 175 -9.50 14.05 6.50
C TYR A 175 -9.53 14.83 7.82
N LEU A 176 -9.21 16.13 7.81
CA LEU A 176 -9.45 17.02 8.96
C LEU A 176 -10.94 17.08 9.35
N ASN A 177 -11.85 16.74 8.43
CA ASN A 177 -13.29 16.67 8.66
C ASN A 177 -13.85 15.25 8.53
N ASP A 178 -13.01 14.22 8.64
CA ASP A 178 -13.46 12.83 8.66
C ASP A 178 -14.42 12.57 9.83
N LYS A 179 -15.29 11.56 9.74
CA LYS A 179 -16.19 11.20 10.84
C LYS A 179 -15.46 10.56 12.02
N SER A 180 -14.34 9.86 11.76
CA SER A 180 -13.49 9.26 12.79
C SER A 180 -12.55 10.30 13.38
N LYS A 181 -12.55 10.39 14.72
CA LYS A 181 -11.62 11.24 15.47
C LYS A 181 -10.18 10.76 15.35
N LEU A 182 -9.96 9.46 15.17
CA LEU A 182 -8.62 8.91 14.96
C LEU A 182 -8.09 9.31 13.58
N VAL A 183 -8.90 9.19 12.52
CA VAL A 183 -8.53 9.67 11.18
C VAL A 183 -8.23 11.18 11.18
N GLN A 184 -9.03 11.99 11.87
CA GLN A 184 -8.75 13.42 12.06
C GLN A 184 -7.38 13.64 12.72
N SER A 185 -7.10 12.93 13.81
CA SER A 185 -5.83 13.01 14.54
C SER A 185 -4.64 12.63 13.67
N MET A 186 -4.76 11.55 12.88
CA MET A 186 -3.73 11.12 11.93
C MET A 186 -3.48 12.18 10.85
N ALA A 187 -4.53 12.82 10.32
CA ALA A 187 -4.41 13.93 9.37
C ALA A 187 -3.67 15.13 9.98
N ILE A 188 -4.04 15.55 11.19
CA ILE A 188 -3.37 16.65 11.89
C ILE A 188 -1.89 16.30 12.14
N SER A 189 -1.61 15.09 12.61
CA SER A 189 -0.24 14.62 12.85
C SER A 189 0.60 14.64 11.58
N LYS A 190 0.07 14.09 10.47
CA LYS A 190 0.79 14.08 9.18
C LYS A 190 0.99 15.49 8.64
N LEU A 191 0.01 16.38 8.74
CA LEU A 191 0.15 17.77 8.30
C LEU A 191 1.16 18.55 9.15
N ASN A 192 1.22 18.30 10.46
CA ASN A 192 2.28 18.85 11.31
C ASN A 192 3.66 18.35 10.90
N PHE A 193 3.80 17.03 10.69
CA PHE A 193 5.05 16.43 10.21
C PHE A 193 5.52 17.08 8.90
N LEU A 194 4.60 17.27 7.94
CA LEU A 194 4.91 17.92 6.67
C LEU A 194 5.21 19.43 6.81
N SER A 195 4.61 20.11 7.79
CA SER A 195 4.84 21.54 8.03
C SER A 195 6.17 21.82 8.73
N ALA A 196 6.58 20.94 9.63
CA ALA A 196 7.78 21.07 10.44
C ALA A 196 9.08 20.77 9.66
N GLY A 197 8.99 19.97 8.58
CA GLY A 197 10.17 19.33 7.98
C GLY A 197 10.76 18.25 8.91
N GLU A 198 11.85 17.59 8.51
CA GLU A 198 12.45 16.43 9.21
C GLU A 198 12.93 16.68 10.66
N HIS A 199 12.72 17.88 11.24
CA HIS A 199 13.44 18.33 12.43
C HIS A 199 12.59 18.68 13.66
N GLU A 200 11.26 18.54 13.64
CA GLU A 200 10.43 18.92 14.80
C GLU A 200 9.45 17.80 15.23
N GLN A 201 9.59 17.35 16.49
CA GLN A 201 8.88 16.19 17.06
C GLN A 201 7.54 16.54 17.74
N LYS A 202 7.10 17.80 17.74
CA LYS A 202 5.89 18.24 18.46
C LYS A 202 4.80 18.71 17.52
N GLN A 203 3.56 18.33 17.84
CA GLN A 203 2.37 18.88 17.22
C GLN A 203 2.29 20.38 17.53
N ARG A 204 2.49 21.21 16.51
CA ARG A 204 2.52 22.67 16.63
C ARG A 204 1.19 23.31 16.30
N TYR A 205 0.42 22.67 15.43
CA TYR A 205 -0.81 23.19 14.85
C TYR A 205 -1.99 22.23 15.08
N ASP A 206 -3.16 22.81 15.30
CA ASP A 206 -4.42 22.10 15.46
C ASP A 206 -5.23 22.07 14.15
N LYS A 207 -6.44 21.51 14.23
CA LYS A 207 -7.36 21.44 13.09
C LYS A 207 -7.71 22.82 12.57
N GLU A 208 -8.04 23.75 13.46
CA GLU A 208 -8.47 25.10 13.16
C GLU A 208 -7.42 25.83 12.34
N TYR A 209 -6.15 25.76 12.76
CA TYR A 209 -5.03 26.31 12.01
C TYR A 209 -5.00 25.79 10.56
N PHE A 210 -5.00 24.47 10.37
CA PHE A 210 -4.94 23.90 9.02
C PHE A 210 -6.18 24.25 8.20
N MET A 211 -7.36 24.34 8.81
CA MET A 211 -8.56 24.77 8.11
C MET A 211 -8.44 26.21 7.57
N THR A 212 -7.75 27.12 8.27
CA THR A 212 -7.44 28.46 7.73
C THR A 212 -6.48 28.43 6.53
N LYS A 213 -5.66 27.38 6.42
CA LYS A 213 -4.67 27.18 5.35
C LYS A 213 -5.19 26.37 4.17
N LYS A 214 -6.43 25.87 4.22
CA LYS A 214 -6.99 24.99 3.19
C LYS A 214 -7.04 25.63 1.78
N THR A 215 -7.03 26.95 1.65
CA THR A 215 -7.01 27.67 0.36
C THR A 215 -5.68 28.37 0.09
N ASP A 216 -4.69 28.24 0.98
CA ASP A 216 -3.37 28.84 0.85
C ASP A 216 -2.49 27.95 -0.06
N GLU A 217 -2.48 28.27 -1.35
CA GLU A 217 -1.75 27.49 -2.35
C GLU A 217 -0.23 27.49 -2.12
N LYS A 218 0.33 28.58 -1.58
CA LYS A 218 1.76 28.61 -1.21
C LYS A 218 2.03 27.58 -0.11
N PHE A 219 1.22 27.59 0.95
CA PHE A 219 1.35 26.63 2.03
C PHE A 219 1.20 25.17 1.54
N LYS A 220 0.23 24.89 0.68
CA LYS A 220 0.07 23.54 0.08
C LYS A 220 1.29 23.11 -0.74
N ASN A 221 1.90 24.04 -1.47
CA ASN A 221 3.12 23.75 -2.23
C ASN A 221 4.29 23.45 -1.29
N ASP A 222 4.44 24.20 -0.19
CA ASP A 222 5.46 23.93 0.82
C ASP A 222 5.28 22.52 1.43
N LEU A 223 4.04 22.13 1.77
CA LEU A 223 3.72 20.78 2.24
C LEU A 223 4.06 19.71 1.19
N LEU A 224 3.76 19.96 -0.08
CA LEU A 224 4.05 19.05 -1.18
C LEU A 224 5.55 18.87 -1.39
N GLU A 225 6.33 19.95 -1.30
CA GLU A 225 7.79 19.88 -1.37
C GLU A 225 8.36 19.02 -0.24
N ASN A 226 7.84 19.16 0.98
CA ASN A 226 8.27 18.33 2.10
C ASN A 226 7.82 16.86 1.94
N LEU A 227 6.60 16.62 1.45
CA LEU A 227 6.12 15.28 1.14
C LEU A 227 7.03 14.55 0.12
N ARG A 228 7.52 15.27 -0.88
CA ARG A 228 8.43 14.70 -1.90
C ARG A 228 9.82 14.34 -1.37
N LYS A 229 10.23 14.91 -0.23
CA LYS A 229 11.53 14.61 0.42
C LYS A 229 11.48 13.37 1.29
N ILE A 230 10.29 12.94 1.73
CA ILE A 230 10.13 11.68 2.47
C ILE A 230 10.58 10.54 1.59
N LYS A 231 11.48 9.70 2.09
CA LYS A 231 11.94 8.48 1.41
C LYS A 231 10.79 7.46 1.36
#